data_AF-A0A0F8VX64-F1
#
_entry.id   AF-A0A0F8VX64-F1
#
_cell.length_a   1.000
_cell.length_b   1.000
_cell.length_c   1.000
_cell.angle_alpha   90.00
_cell.angle_beta   90.00
_cell.angle_gamma   90.00
#
_symmetry.space_group_name_H-M   'P 1'
#
loop_
_entity.id
_entity.type
_entity.pdbx_description
1 polymer ?
#
loop_
_entity_poly.entity_id
_entity_poly.type
_entity_poly.pdbx_seq_one_letter_code
_entity_poly.pdbx_strand_id
1 'polypeptide(L)'
;MTDPAETQEGVSMTISDTQLMCERYQALVSRALEIINKAPYWKFAYEAEEWAHLTIEGDVATIAWPEAYIDYDSPIIERESCSFKASLLLITDKELAIWKKEQFEIYEKAQKERDAEVKVDKETAERALYARLKERYSSP
;
A
#
# COMPACT_ATOMS: atom_id res chain seq x y z
N MET A 1 3.90 21.05 -53.57
CA MET A 1 3.24 20.87 -52.26
C MET A 1 4.31 20.33 -51.33
N THR A 2 4.81 21.15 -50.42
CA THR A 2 5.86 20.80 -49.45
C THR A 2 5.19 20.76 -48.08
N ASP A 3 5.14 19.57 -47.48
CA ASP A 3 4.80 19.41 -46.06
C ASP A 3 5.88 20.08 -45.21
N PRO A 4 5.53 20.92 -44.23
CA PRO A 4 6.49 21.37 -43.25
C PRO A 4 6.75 20.21 -42.27
N ALA A 5 8.01 19.78 -42.20
CA ALA A 5 8.49 18.91 -41.16
C ALA A 5 8.18 19.54 -39.79
N GLU A 6 7.30 18.89 -39.03
CA GLU A 6 7.15 19.14 -37.60
C GLU A 6 8.50 18.85 -36.96
N THR A 7 9.23 19.92 -36.66
CA THR A 7 10.47 19.84 -35.91
C THR A 7 10.04 19.60 -34.47
N GLN A 8 10.08 18.35 -34.00
CA GLN A 8 9.99 18.06 -32.58
C GLN A 8 11.19 18.74 -31.90
N GLU A 9 10.96 19.91 -31.32
CA GLU A 9 11.91 20.56 -30.43
C GLU A 9 12.12 19.62 -29.24
N GLY A 10 13.21 18.85 -29.28
CA GLY A 10 13.70 18.13 -28.13
C GLY A 10 14.04 19.16 -27.06
N VAL A 11 13.27 19.16 -25.97
CA VAL A 11 13.54 20.00 -24.80
C VAL A 11 14.92 19.62 -24.25
N SER A 12 15.93 20.42 -24.57
CA SER A 12 17.29 20.24 -24.06
C SER A 12 17.33 20.66 -22.60
N MET A 13 17.19 19.70 -21.68
CA MET A 13 17.35 19.94 -20.25
C MET A 13 18.81 20.25 -19.91
N THR A 14 19.01 21.23 -19.02
CA THR A 14 20.33 21.48 -18.44
C THR A 14 20.64 20.49 -17.32
N ILE A 15 21.92 20.39 -16.94
CA ILE A 15 22.35 19.56 -15.80
C ILE A 15 21.68 20.05 -14.50
N SER A 16 21.53 21.37 -14.31
CA SER A 16 20.85 21.92 -13.14
C SER A 16 19.36 21.57 -13.11
N ASP A 17 18.68 21.58 -14.26
CA ASP A 17 17.26 21.21 -14.33
C ASP A 17 17.08 19.73 -13.98
N THR A 18 18.02 18.88 -14.41
CA THR A 18 18.02 17.44 -14.10
C THR A 18 18.20 17.20 -12.60
N GLN A 19 19.15 17.90 -11.96
CA GLN A 19 19.39 17.80 -10.52
C GLN A 19 18.16 18.21 -9.71
N LEU A 20 17.54 19.35 -10.08
CA LEU A 20 16.33 19.83 -9.42
C LEU A 20 15.15 18.86 -9.56
N MET A 21 15.03 18.19 -10.71
CA MET A 21 13.99 17.17 -10.92
C MET A 21 14.24 15.93 -10.05
N CYS A 22 15.50 15.47 -9.93
CA CYS A 22 15.85 14.37 -9.04
C CYS A 22 15.54 14.70 -7.58
N GLU A 23 15.90 15.88 -7.09
CA GLU A 23 15.61 16.31 -5.71
C GLU A 23 14.11 16.36 -5.42
N ARG A 24 13.32 16.91 -6.36
CA ARG A 24 11.85 16.96 -6.23
C ARG A 24 11.24 15.57 -6.25
N TYR A 25 11.74 14.68 -7.11
CA TYR A 25 11.29 13.30 -7.15
C TYR A 25 11.61 12.56 -5.84
N GLN A 26 12.83 12.72 -5.32
CA GLN A 26 13.25 12.15 -4.04
C GLN A 26 12.31 12.61 -2.92
N ALA A 27 11.98 13.90 -2.86
CA ALA A 27 11.05 14.44 -1.87
C ALA A 27 9.64 13.82 -1.97
N LEU A 28 9.16 13.52 -3.19
CA LEU A 28 7.88 12.83 -3.39
C LEU A 28 7.95 11.35 -2.97
N VAL A 29 9.07 10.67 -3.21
CA VAL A 29 9.31 9.30 -2.74
C VAL A 29 9.32 9.26 -1.21
N SER A 30 10.07 10.15 -0.55
CA SER A 30 10.06 10.28 0.91
C SER A 30 8.65 10.54 1.43
N ARG A 31 7.88 11.43 0.78
CA ARG A 31 6.49 11.70 1.16
C ARG A 31 5.59 10.48 1.00
N ALA A 32 5.74 9.73 -0.09
CA ALA A 32 5.02 8.47 -0.30
C ALA A 32 5.36 7.45 0.79
N LEU A 33 6.63 7.31 1.15
CA LEU A 33 7.08 6.47 2.26
C LEU A 33 6.50 6.90 3.60
N GLU A 34 6.40 8.19 3.88
CA GLU A 34 5.76 8.68 5.09
C GLU A 34 4.27 8.33 5.13
N ILE A 35 3.57 8.49 4.02
CA ILE A 35 2.16 8.10 3.89
C ILE A 35 2.06 6.60 4.18
N ILE A 36 2.95 5.79 3.59
CA ILE A 36 2.86 4.33 3.72
C ILE A 36 3.35 3.77 5.06
N ASN A 37 4.37 4.35 5.69
CA ASN A 37 4.83 3.89 6.99
C ASN A 37 3.88 4.29 8.13
N LYS A 38 2.97 5.23 7.87
CA LYS A 38 2.08 5.77 8.89
C LYS A 38 0.66 5.19 8.86
N ALA A 39 0.26 4.40 7.86
CA ALA A 39 -1.08 3.80 7.86
C ALA A 39 -1.15 2.51 8.70
N PRO A 40 -2.35 2.12 9.18
CA PRO A 40 -2.54 1.10 10.23
C PRO A 40 -2.16 -0.35 9.89
N TYR A 41 -1.59 -0.65 8.72
CA TYR A 41 -1.49 -2.03 8.22
C TYR A 41 -0.36 -2.24 7.22
N TRP A 42 0.53 -1.26 7.07
CA TRP A 42 1.60 -1.36 6.09
C TRP A 42 2.88 -1.86 6.73
N LYS A 43 3.45 -2.88 6.08
CA LYS A 43 4.77 -3.43 6.38
C LYS A 43 5.74 -2.24 6.41
N PHE A 44 6.45 -2.07 7.51
CA PHE A 44 7.30 -0.90 7.66
C PHE A 44 8.41 -0.93 6.60
N ALA A 45 8.37 0.04 5.70
CA ALA A 45 9.37 0.26 4.68
C ALA A 45 10.58 1.02 5.28
N TYR A 46 11.13 0.51 6.40
CA TYR A 46 12.17 1.20 7.20
C TYR A 46 13.46 1.45 6.42
N GLU A 47 13.77 0.62 5.42
CA GLU A 47 15.01 0.69 4.62
C GLU A 47 14.72 0.89 3.11
N ALA A 48 13.48 1.19 2.76
CA ALA A 48 13.06 1.24 1.36
C ALA A 48 13.49 2.52 0.64
N GLU A 49 13.89 3.59 1.34
CA GLU A 49 14.03 4.92 0.74
C GLU A 49 15.04 4.99 -0.41
N GLU A 50 16.12 4.21 -0.35
CA GLU A 50 17.13 4.17 -1.40
C GLU A 50 16.68 3.41 -2.67
N TRP A 51 15.75 2.47 -2.51
CA TRP A 51 15.32 1.55 -3.58
C TRP A 51 13.86 1.73 -3.98
N ALA A 52 13.15 2.60 -3.29
CA ALA A 52 11.75 2.89 -3.53
C ALA A 52 11.58 3.68 -4.82
N HIS A 53 10.59 3.27 -5.58
CA HIS A 53 10.22 3.90 -6.82
C HIS A 53 8.75 4.30 -6.77
N LEU A 54 8.49 5.59 -7.01
CA LEU A 54 7.16 6.16 -7.12
C LEU A 54 6.75 6.29 -8.59
N THR A 55 5.55 5.79 -8.89
CA THR A 55 4.84 5.96 -10.16
C THR A 55 3.52 6.67 -9.91
N ILE A 56 3.13 7.57 -10.80
CA ILE A 56 1.86 8.31 -10.72
C ILE A 56 1.12 8.12 -12.03
N GLU A 57 -0.05 7.48 -11.97
CA GLU A 57 -0.92 7.21 -13.12
C GLU A 57 -2.32 7.78 -12.82
N GLY A 58 -2.63 8.93 -13.42
CA GLY A 58 -3.89 9.64 -13.15
C GLY A 58 -4.00 10.07 -11.68
N ASP A 59 -5.03 9.61 -10.97
CA ASP A 59 -5.26 9.89 -9.54
C ASP A 59 -4.66 8.83 -8.61
N VAL A 60 -3.83 7.91 -9.12
CA VAL A 60 -3.22 6.84 -8.32
C VAL A 60 -1.71 7.04 -8.27
N ALA A 61 -1.18 7.09 -7.05
CA ALA A 61 0.23 7.02 -6.76
C ALA A 61 0.57 5.62 -6.24
N THR A 62 1.58 4.99 -6.83
CA THR A 62 2.06 3.67 -6.43
C THR A 62 3.54 3.75 -6.09
N ILE A 63 3.87 3.42 -4.85
CA ILE A 63 5.25 3.26 -4.40
C ILE A 63 5.58 1.77 -4.34
N ALA A 64 6.71 1.39 -4.91
CA ALA A 64 7.20 0.01 -4.91
C ALA A 64 8.64 -0.03 -4.43
N TRP A 65 9.00 -1.06 -3.67
CA TRP A 65 10.36 -1.26 -3.17
C TRP A 65 10.68 -2.75 -3.11
N PRO A 66 11.95 -3.15 -3.28
CA PRO A 66 12.37 -4.50 -3.01
C PRO A 66 12.39 -4.73 -1.49
N GLU A 67 11.99 -5.92 -1.07
CA GLU A 67 12.19 -6.40 0.29
C GLU A 67 13.01 -7.68 0.24
N ALA A 68 14.12 -7.66 0.97
CA ALA A 68 14.99 -8.82 1.12
C ALA A 68 14.83 -9.40 2.52
N TYR A 69 14.54 -10.69 2.60
CA TYR A 69 14.48 -11.41 3.87
C TYR A 69 15.01 -12.83 3.71
N ILE A 70 15.30 -13.47 4.84
CA ILE A 70 15.75 -14.87 4.90
C ILE A 70 14.57 -15.71 5.37
N ASP A 71 14.16 -16.69 4.56
CA ASP A 71 13.18 -17.70 4.94
C ASP A 71 13.80 -19.09 4.85
N TYR A 72 13.79 -19.84 5.96
CA TYR A 72 14.35 -21.19 6.08
C TYR A 72 15.68 -21.41 5.29
N ASP A 73 16.66 -20.52 5.50
CA ASP A 73 18.01 -20.51 4.89
C ASP A 73 18.14 -20.07 3.42
N SER A 74 17.07 -19.56 2.80
CA SER A 74 17.13 -18.99 1.44
C SER A 74 16.93 -17.47 1.45
N PRO A 75 17.81 -16.68 0.78
CA PRO A 75 17.55 -15.28 0.56
C PRO A 75 16.43 -15.12 -0.48
N ILE A 76 15.37 -14.43 -0.09
CA ILE A 76 14.24 -14.10 -0.96
C ILE A 76 14.25 -12.59 -1.20
N ILE A 77 14.03 -12.18 -2.44
CA ILE A 77 13.79 -10.79 -2.82
C ILE A 77 12.38 -10.72 -3.40
N GLU A 78 11.48 -10.06 -2.69
CA GLU A 78 10.13 -9.78 -3.15
C GLU A 78 10.00 -8.31 -3.54
N ARG A 79 9.05 -8.02 -4.42
CA ARG A 79 8.68 -6.65 -4.74
C ARG A 79 7.41 -6.32 -3.98
N GLU A 80 7.54 -5.48 -2.97
CA GLU A 80 6.40 -4.89 -2.30
C GLU A 80 5.93 -3.66 -3.08
N SER A 81 4.63 -3.41 -3.04
CA SER A 81 4.06 -2.20 -3.61
C SER A 81 2.79 -1.79 -2.89
N CYS A 82 2.56 -0.49 -2.84
CA CYS A 82 1.39 0.09 -2.21
C CYS A 82 0.87 1.25 -3.05
N SER A 83 -0.44 1.29 -3.24
CA SER A 83 -1.13 2.30 -4.02
C SER A 83 -2.07 3.12 -3.16
N PHE A 84 -2.11 4.42 -3.40
CA PHE A 84 -2.98 5.37 -2.72
C PHE A 84 -3.34 6.53 -3.65
N LYS A 85 -4.27 7.40 -3.23
CA LYS A 85 -4.66 8.56 -4.05
C LYS A 85 -3.50 9.53 -4.22
N ALA A 86 -3.20 9.92 -5.46
CA ALA A 86 -2.09 10.82 -5.78
C ALA A 86 -2.20 12.18 -5.08
N SER A 87 -3.42 12.67 -4.85
CA SER A 87 -3.69 13.87 -4.07
C SER A 87 -3.09 13.86 -2.66
N LEU A 88 -2.89 12.68 -2.04
CA LEU A 88 -2.26 12.56 -0.72
C LEU A 88 -0.78 12.99 -0.71
N LEU A 89 -0.09 12.96 -1.86
CA LEU A 89 1.29 13.45 -1.96
C LEU A 89 1.38 14.96 -1.72
N LEU A 90 0.28 15.69 -1.91
CA LEU A 90 0.23 17.15 -1.89
C LEU A 90 -0.37 17.73 -0.60
N ILE A 91 -0.88 16.88 0.29
CA ILE A 91 -1.46 17.34 1.55
C ILE A 91 -0.36 17.72 2.55
N THR A 92 -0.69 18.63 3.46
CA THR A 92 0.18 19.03 4.57
C THR A 92 0.33 17.91 5.61
N ASP A 93 1.33 18.02 6.49
CA ASP A 93 1.51 17.05 7.59
C ASP A 93 0.33 16.98 8.55
N LYS A 94 -0.34 18.12 8.76
CA LYS A 94 -1.55 18.18 9.58
C LYS A 94 -2.70 17.41 8.93
N GLU A 95 -2.90 17.58 7.63
CA GLU A 95 -3.91 16.84 6.87
C GLU A 95 -3.59 15.35 6.80
N LEU A 96 -2.31 15.00 6.66
CA LEU A 96 -1.85 13.60 6.72
C LEU A 96 -2.17 12.97 8.08
N ALA A 97 -1.95 13.69 9.18
CA ALA A 97 -2.29 13.21 10.52
C ALA A 97 -3.79 13.00 10.73
N ILE A 98 -4.63 13.88 10.17
CA ILE A 98 -6.09 13.74 10.20
C ILE A 98 -6.52 12.52 9.39
N TRP A 99 -6.08 12.44 8.13
CA TRP A 99 -6.37 11.31 7.25
C TRP A 99 -5.98 9.98 7.89
N LYS A 100 -4.79 9.92 8.51
CA LYS A 100 -4.33 8.73 9.24
C LYS A 100 -5.31 8.30 10.33
N LYS A 101 -5.77 9.26 11.14
CA LYS A 101 -6.71 8.97 12.24
C LYS A 101 -8.01 8.37 11.68
N GLU A 102 -8.54 8.95 10.61
CA GLU A 102 -9.73 8.44 9.93
C GLU A 102 -9.52 7.02 9.38
N GLN A 103 -8.38 6.74 8.74
CA GLN A 103 -8.06 5.39 8.26
C GLN A 103 -7.96 4.36 9.39
N PHE A 104 -7.41 4.75 10.54
CA PHE A 104 -7.31 3.88 11.71
C PHE A 104 -8.68 3.52 12.27
N GLU A 105 -9.59 4.51 12.40
CA GLU A 105 -10.95 4.29 12.87
C GLU A 105 -11.76 3.37 11.93
N ILE A 106 -11.63 3.56 10.60
CA ILE A 106 -12.25 2.70 9.59
C ILE A 106 -11.74 1.26 9.74
N TYR A 107 -10.42 1.09 9.89
CA TYR A 107 -9.81 -0.22 10.04
C TYR A 107 -10.27 -0.96 11.31
N GLU A 108 -10.23 -0.29 12.46
CA GLU A 108 -10.67 -0.90 13.73
C GLU A 108 -12.13 -1.36 13.67
N LYS A 109 -12.98 -0.55 13.03
CA LYS A 109 -14.38 -0.91 12.84
C LYS A 109 -14.51 -2.16 11.97
N ALA A 110 -13.83 -2.21 10.82
CA ALA A 110 -13.84 -3.37 9.94
C ALA A 110 -13.26 -4.62 10.60
N GLN A 111 -12.24 -4.48 11.46
CA GLN A 111 -11.68 -5.60 12.21
C GLN A 111 -12.69 -6.14 13.24
N LYS A 112 -13.36 -5.26 14.00
CA LYS A 112 -14.41 -5.66 14.94
C LYS A 112 -15.57 -6.38 14.25
N GLU A 113 -15.96 -5.92 13.06
CA GLU A 113 -17.00 -6.58 12.24
C GLU A 113 -16.56 -7.98 11.82
N ARG A 114 -15.33 -8.13 11.28
CA ARG A 114 -14.77 -9.45 10.93
C ARG A 114 -14.66 -10.39 12.13
N ASP A 115 -14.19 -9.90 13.27
CA ASP A 115 -14.06 -10.73 14.49
C ASP A 115 -15.42 -11.21 14.98
N ALA A 116 -16.46 -10.36 14.87
CA ALA A 116 -17.83 -10.73 15.20
C ALA A 116 -18.38 -11.80 14.25
N GLU A 117 -18.15 -11.66 12.94
CA GLU A 117 -18.54 -12.65 11.93
C GLU A 117 -17.87 -14.02 12.18
N VAL A 118 -16.55 -14.03 12.38
CA VAL A 118 -15.78 -15.25 12.67
C VAL A 118 -16.29 -15.95 13.93
N LYS A 119 -16.71 -15.19 14.95
CA LYS A 119 -17.29 -15.75 16.16
C LYS A 119 -18.63 -16.43 15.89
N VAL A 120 -19.52 -15.78 15.13
CA VAL A 120 -20.82 -16.34 14.75
C VAL A 120 -20.66 -17.60 13.91
N ASP A 121 -19.72 -17.61 12.98
CA ASP A 121 -19.43 -18.77 12.12
C ASP A 121 -18.92 -19.95 12.95
N LYS A 122 -18.01 -19.71 13.90
CA LYS A 122 -17.52 -20.74 14.82
C LYS A 122 -18.66 -21.34 15.66
N GLU A 123 -19.48 -20.50 16.28
CA GLU A 123 -20.62 -20.96 17.08
C GLU A 123 -21.62 -21.77 16.24
N THR A 124 -21.84 -21.39 14.98
CA THR A 124 -22.72 -22.10 14.05
C THR A 124 -22.14 -23.46 13.66
N ALA A 125 -20.83 -23.52 13.35
CA ALA A 125 -20.13 -24.76 13.05
C ALA A 125 -20.12 -25.72 14.23
N GLU A 126 -19.90 -25.22 15.45
CA GLU A 126 -19.96 -26.03 16.69
C GLU A 126 -21.35 -26.60 16.93
N ARG A 127 -22.42 -25.79 16.75
CA ARG A 127 -23.81 -26.26 16.87
C ARG A 127 -24.14 -27.34 15.83
N ALA A 128 -23.70 -27.16 14.59
CA ALA A 128 -23.91 -28.14 13.52
C ALA A 128 -23.14 -29.45 13.79
N LEU A 129 -21.91 -29.37 14.27
CA LEU A 129 -21.11 -30.53 14.66
C LEU A 129 -21.76 -31.27 15.83
N TYR A 130 -22.21 -30.55 16.85
CA TYR A 130 -22.89 -31.14 18.00
C TYR A 130 -24.18 -31.86 17.60
N ALA A 131 -25.00 -31.27 16.72
CA ALA A 131 -26.21 -31.90 16.20
C ALA A 131 -25.91 -33.23 15.48
N ARG A 132 -24.89 -33.23 14.60
CA ARG A 132 -24.45 -34.45 13.88
C ARG A 132 -23.93 -35.53 14.83
N LEU A 133 -23.13 -35.15 15.83
CA LEU A 133 -22.61 -36.08 16.83
C LEU A 133 -23.76 -36.65 17.68
N LYS A 134 -24.72 -35.82 18.06
CA LYS A 134 -25.91 -36.25 18.81
C LYS A 134 -26.71 -37.27 18.01
N GLU A 135 -27.02 -37.03 16.74
CA GLU A 135 -27.70 -38.04 15.90
C GLU A 135 -26.92 -39.36 15.83
N ARG A 136 -25.60 -39.29 15.66
CA ARG A 136 -24.74 -40.46 15.50
C ARG A 136 -24.62 -41.32 16.76
N TYR A 137 -24.62 -40.71 17.93
CA TYR A 137 -24.34 -41.38 19.20
C TYR A 137 -25.54 -41.47 20.15
N SER A 138 -26.73 -40.98 19.74
CA SER A 138 -27.95 -41.04 20.56
C SER A 138 -28.99 -42.07 20.05
N SER A 139 -28.67 -42.90 19.07
CA SER A 139 -29.48 -44.09 18.76
C SER A 139 -28.94 -45.31 19.53
N PRO A 140 -29.80 -46.06 20.25
CA PRO A 140 -29.41 -47.29 20.96
C PRO A 140 -29.00 -48.42 20.01
#